data_AF-A0A7S0M7V5-F1
#
_entry.id   AF-A0A7S0M7V5-F1
#
_cell.length_a   1.000
_cell.length_b   1.000
_cell.length_c   1.000
_cell.angle_alpha   90.00
_cell.angle_beta   90.00
_cell.angle_gamma   90.00
#
_symmetry.space_group_name_H-M   'P 1'
#
loop_
_entity.id
_entity.type
_entity.pdbx_description
1 polymer ?
#
loop_
_entity_poly.entity_id
_entity_poly.type
_entity_poly.pdbx_seq_one_letter_code
_entity_poly.pdbx_strand_id
1 'polypeptide(L)'
;CFTPVKDFVETELCDNSLRPLKAHNNMLSILKSPTFEIFLNKTDRQRLNFPKCECKDAEEFKADLKLAQKFFKSLKPDFENIKKLLLYDKTGICDVIAKLPSGEFVLIEVQVERETAQDARFLAYLCHLYGNQLRVGNAWKNLKRVVAVNILGTGFHGKLVMWGKSDHYKRHYKMTDCLSVGDPRRILPQIELIQFSLGNIPDINKIEDATERNWLRFFANAQFETEIPAGIPETIAKAYDIIRSERLPESVKAALVEEEKIVINLRDEFLKEGRKEGRKEGRKEG
;
A
#
# COMPACT_ATOMS: atom_id res chain seq x y z
N CYS A 1 -21.16 -11.30 -15.22
CA CYS A 1 -20.76 -12.71 -15.08
C CYS A 1 -19.45 -12.79 -14.33
N PHE A 2 -19.50 -12.88 -13.00
CA PHE A 2 -18.31 -13.13 -12.19
C PHE A 2 -18.08 -14.65 -12.18
N THR A 3 -16.92 -15.06 -12.66
CA THR A 3 -16.46 -16.45 -12.66
C THR A 3 -16.41 -16.97 -11.22
N PRO A 4 -16.84 -18.22 -10.93
CA PRO A 4 -16.71 -18.79 -9.59
C PRO A 4 -15.24 -18.75 -9.16
N VAL A 5 -14.99 -18.15 -8.00
CA VAL A 5 -13.66 -18.02 -7.41
C VAL A 5 -13.17 -19.42 -7.08
N LYS A 6 -12.19 -19.94 -7.83
CA LYS A 6 -11.46 -21.15 -7.44
C LYS A 6 -10.63 -20.85 -6.20
N ASP A 7 -10.51 -21.85 -5.34
CA ASP A 7 -9.81 -21.79 -4.05
C ASP A 7 -8.44 -21.10 -4.17
N PHE A 8 -8.18 -20.17 -3.25
CA PHE A 8 -6.91 -19.47 -3.14
C PHE A 8 -5.82 -20.47 -2.73
N VAL A 9 -4.82 -20.71 -3.59
CA VAL A 9 -3.78 -21.72 -3.35
C VAL A 9 -2.55 -21.16 -2.64
N GLU A 10 -2.32 -19.85 -2.60
CA GLU A 10 -1.10 -19.33 -1.96
C GLU A 10 -1.21 -17.86 -1.56
N THR A 11 -0.84 -17.54 -0.31
CA THR A 11 -0.55 -16.18 0.15
C THR A 11 0.94 -15.87 -0.10
N GLU A 12 1.34 -15.73 -1.36
CA GLU A 12 2.66 -15.17 -1.65
C GLU A 12 2.68 -13.70 -1.21
N LEU A 13 3.71 -13.30 -0.43
CA LEU A 13 3.96 -11.90 -0.09
C LEU A 13 4.22 -11.09 -1.37
N CYS A 14 3.15 -10.49 -1.90
CA CYS A 14 3.21 -9.61 -3.08
C CYS A 14 3.83 -8.23 -2.76
N ASP A 15 4.28 -8.02 -1.51
CA ASP A 15 4.90 -6.81 -0.98
C ASP A 15 6.14 -6.37 -1.78
N ASN A 16 6.85 -7.34 -2.40
CA ASN A 16 7.98 -7.07 -3.31
C ASN A 16 7.57 -6.34 -4.59
N SER A 17 6.31 -6.44 -5.03
CA SER A 17 5.81 -5.80 -6.25
C SER A 17 5.63 -4.28 -6.07
N LEU A 18 5.35 -3.83 -4.85
CA LEU A 18 5.34 -2.41 -4.49
C LEU A 18 6.71 -1.91 -4.04
N ARG A 19 7.61 -2.82 -3.65
CA ARG A 19 8.94 -2.48 -3.14
C ARG A 19 10.02 -3.36 -3.78
N PRO A 20 10.35 -3.14 -5.05
CA PRO A 20 11.33 -3.95 -5.77
C PRO A 20 12.69 -4.01 -5.05
N LEU A 21 13.03 -2.94 -4.33
CA LEU A 21 14.28 -2.79 -3.59
C LEU A 21 14.27 -3.51 -2.22
N LYS A 22 13.08 -3.77 -1.62
CA LYS A 22 12.97 -4.58 -0.38
C LYS A 22 13.45 -6.01 -0.60
N ALA A 23 13.32 -6.55 -1.82
CA ALA A 23 13.80 -7.89 -2.14
C ALA A 23 15.32 -8.06 -1.93
N HIS A 24 16.07 -6.97 -1.89
CA HIS A 24 17.52 -6.96 -1.65
C HIS A 24 17.86 -6.49 -0.23
N ASN A 25 17.33 -7.18 0.78
CA ASN A 25 17.56 -6.89 2.20
C ASN A 25 19.05 -6.76 2.57
N ASN A 26 19.92 -7.57 1.96
CA ASN A 26 21.37 -7.51 2.19
C ASN A 26 22.01 -6.22 1.62
N MET A 27 21.52 -5.74 0.48
CA MET A 27 22.02 -4.48 -0.10
C MET A 27 21.54 -3.30 0.73
N LEU A 28 20.26 -3.28 1.10
CA LEU A 28 19.68 -2.25 1.97
C LEU A 28 20.37 -2.19 3.33
N SER A 29 20.70 -3.33 3.94
CA SER A 29 21.40 -3.37 5.24
C SER A 29 22.82 -2.81 5.14
N ILE A 30 23.54 -3.12 4.06
CA ILE A 30 24.88 -2.55 3.79
C ILE A 30 24.79 -1.04 3.57
N LEU A 31 23.84 -0.56 2.76
CA LEU A 31 23.68 0.86 2.46
C LEU A 31 23.24 1.68 3.69
N LYS A 32 22.52 1.06 4.63
CA LYS A 32 22.16 1.66 5.93
C LYS A 32 23.31 1.62 6.95
N SER A 33 24.35 0.82 6.72
CA SER A 33 25.40 0.61 7.70
C SER A 33 26.26 1.87 7.88
N PRO A 34 26.43 2.37 9.12
CA PRO A 34 27.38 3.45 9.40
C PRO A 34 28.80 3.12 8.94
N THR A 35 29.17 1.83 8.98
CA THR A 35 30.48 1.35 8.53
C THR A 35 30.70 1.60 7.04
N PHE A 36 29.65 1.42 6.22
CA PHE A 36 29.73 1.65 4.78
C PHE A 36 29.84 3.14 4.45
N GLU A 37 29.13 3.99 5.17
CA GLU A 37 29.22 5.44 5.04
C GLU A 37 30.61 5.96 5.42
N ILE A 38 31.19 5.44 6.51
CA ILE A 38 32.58 5.71 6.92
C ILE A 38 33.57 5.25 5.83
N PHE A 39 33.35 4.07 5.24
CA PHE A 39 34.18 3.55 4.15
C PHE A 39 34.14 4.47 2.92
N LEU A 40 32.94 4.85 2.47
CA LEU A 40 32.74 5.79 1.36
C LEU A 40 33.45 7.12 1.61
N ASN A 41 33.34 7.69 2.81
CA ASN A 41 33.99 8.95 3.14
C ASN A 41 35.52 8.86 3.16
N LYS A 42 36.09 7.69 3.49
CA LYS A 42 37.54 7.43 3.51
C LYS A 42 38.15 7.16 2.12
N THR A 43 37.35 6.85 1.10
CA THR A 43 37.85 6.57 -0.27
C THR A 43 38.68 7.71 -0.89
N ASP A 44 38.54 8.95 -0.40
CA ASP A 44 39.35 10.11 -0.83
C ASP A 44 40.74 10.19 -0.19
N ARG A 45 40.97 9.52 0.95
CA ARG A 45 42.15 9.81 1.81
C ARG A 45 43.22 8.72 1.88
N GLN A 46 43.04 7.52 1.35
CA GLN A 46 44.10 6.49 1.34
C GLN A 46 43.75 5.29 0.45
N ARG A 47 44.78 4.53 0.05
CA ARG A 47 44.65 3.21 -0.59
C ARG A 47 43.65 2.37 0.18
N LEU A 48 42.49 2.10 -0.43
CA LEU A 48 41.52 1.17 0.13
C LEU A 48 42.18 -0.21 0.21
N ASN A 49 42.38 -0.73 1.42
CA ASN A 49 42.74 -2.12 1.62
C ASN A 49 41.48 -2.95 1.43
N PHE A 50 41.19 -3.31 0.18
CA PHE A 50 40.21 -4.35 -0.08
C PHE A 50 40.76 -5.68 0.46
N PRO A 51 39.94 -6.52 1.11
CA PRO A 51 40.34 -7.87 1.47
C PRO A 51 40.87 -8.57 0.21
N LYS A 52 41.97 -9.32 0.35
CA LYS A 52 42.58 -10.06 -0.77
C LYS A 52 41.49 -10.89 -1.46
N CYS A 53 41.15 -10.51 -2.68
CA CYS A 53 40.27 -11.31 -3.51
C CYS A 53 41.04 -12.58 -3.92
N GLU A 54 40.34 -13.70 -4.13
CA GLU A 54 40.92 -14.95 -4.66
C GLU A 54 41.24 -14.82 -6.17
N CYS A 55 41.69 -13.65 -6.62
CA CYS A 55 42.11 -13.40 -7.98
C CYS A 55 43.43 -14.13 -8.25
N LYS A 56 43.47 -14.88 -9.35
CA LYS A 56 44.57 -15.77 -9.73
C LYS A 56 45.79 -15.01 -10.26
N ASP A 57 45.63 -13.73 -10.62
CA ASP A 57 46.66 -12.85 -11.18
C ASP A 57 46.73 -11.49 -10.43
N ALA A 58 47.96 -11.01 -10.19
CA ALA A 58 48.24 -9.74 -9.54
C ALA A 58 47.89 -8.52 -10.41
N GLU A 59 47.94 -8.63 -11.74
CA GLU A 59 47.55 -7.54 -12.63
C GLU A 59 46.02 -7.39 -12.73
N GLU A 60 45.29 -8.50 -12.74
CA GLU A 60 43.82 -8.52 -12.66
C GLU A 60 43.34 -7.89 -11.35
N PHE A 61 43.95 -8.24 -10.22
CA PHE A 61 43.65 -7.62 -8.92
C PHE A 61 43.86 -6.10 -8.93
N LYS A 62 44.93 -5.61 -9.55
CA LYS A 62 45.20 -4.17 -9.67
C LYS A 62 44.15 -3.47 -10.53
N ALA A 63 43.68 -4.11 -11.59
CA ALA A 63 42.64 -3.57 -12.47
C ALA A 63 41.30 -3.47 -11.72
N ASP A 64 40.90 -4.53 -11.03
CA ASP A 64 39.67 -4.56 -10.21
C ASP A 64 39.71 -3.53 -9.08
N LEU A 65 40.86 -3.39 -8.42
CA LEU A 65 41.08 -2.39 -7.38
C LEU A 65 40.88 -0.96 -7.91
N LYS A 66 41.42 -0.65 -9.09
CA LYS A 66 41.22 0.65 -9.75
C LYS A 66 39.77 0.88 -10.13
N LEU A 67 39.09 -0.15 -10.64
CA LEU A 67 37.68 -0.07 -11.01
C LEU A 67 36.80 0.20 -9.79
N ALA A 68 37.01 -0.54 -8.69
CA ALA A 68 36.29 -0.34 -7.44
C ALA A 68 36.53 1.06 -6.85
N GLN A 69 37.77 1.54 -6.85
CA GLN A 69 38.10 2.91 -6.42
C GLN A 69 37.36 3.96 -7.25
N LYS A 70 37.35 3.80 -8.58
CA LYS A 70 36.64 4.70 -9.49
C LYS A 70 35.12 4.67 -9.22
N PHE A 71 34.55 3.48 -9.04
CA PHE A 71 33.14 3.29 -8.70
C PHE A 71 32.75 4.04 -7.42
N PHE A 72 33.46 3.82 -6.31
CA PHE A 72 33.12 4.47 -5.03
C PHE A 72 33.34 5.98 -5.06
N LYS A 73 34.39 6.45 -5.75
CA LYS A 73 34.63 7.88 -5.95
C LYS A 73 33.50 8.55 -6.74
N SER A 74 32.97 7.87 -7.75
CA SER A 74 31.81 8.33 -8.52
C SER A 74 30.48 8.20 -7.77
N LEU A 75 30.34 7.22 -6.87
CA LEU A 75 29.14 7.01 -6.07
C LEU A 75 28.99 8.06 -4.94
N LYS A 76 30.11 8.48 -4.34
CA LYS A 76 30.14 9.34 -3.15
C LYS A 76 29.36 10.65 -3.27
N PRO A 77 29.46 11.46 -4.35
CA PRO A 77 28.74 12.72 -4.46
C PRO A 77 27.22 12.54 -4.42
N ASP A 78 26.73 11.44 -4.98
CA ASP A 78 25.30 11.11 -5.07
C ASP A 78 24.82 10.20 -3.95
N PHE A 79 25.70 9.74 -3.05
CA PHE A 79 25.39 8.71 -2.07
C PHE A 79 24.23 9.12 -1.15
N GLU A 80 24.20 10.37 -0.69
CA GLU A 80 23.09 10.89 0.12
C GLU A 80 21.78 10.96 -0.66
N ASN A 81 21.81 11.27 -1.96
CA ASN A 81 20.63 11.27 -2.81
C ASN A 81 20.12 9.85 -3.04
N ILE A 82 21.04 8.90 -3.29
CA ILE A 82 20.73 7.48 -3.46
C ILE A 82 20.14 6.91 -2.15
N LYS A 83 20.77 7.21 -1.01
CA LYS A 83 20.25 6.85 0.32
C LYS A 83 18.86 7.42 0.52
N LYS A 84 18.60 8.66 0.10
CA LYS A 84 17.26 9.25 0.19
C LYS A 84 16.24 8.55 -0.69
N LEU A 85 16.59 8.26 -1.94
CA LEU A 85 15.72 7.56 -2.88
C LEU A 85 15.41 6.12 -2.43
N LEU A 86 16.38 5.45 -1.81
CA LEU A 86 16.23 4.05 -1.37
C LEU A 86 15.60 3.92 0.04
N LEU A 87 15.77 4.92 0.91
CA LEU A 87 15.35 4.86 2.31
C LEU A 87 14.13 5.71 2.65
N TYR A 88 13.88 6.80 1.92
CA TYR A 88 12.74 7.71 2.14
C TYR A 88 11.72 7.66 1.01
N ASP A 89 11.73 6.61 0.19
CA ASP A 89 10.60 6.33 -0.66
C ASP A 89 9.34 6.33 0.22
N LYS A 90 8.29 7.05 -0.17
CA LYS A 90 7.02 7.02 0.56
C LYS A 90 6.55 5.58 0.53
N THR A 91 6.78 4.87 1.62
CA THR A 91 6.52 3.45 1.73
C THR A 91 5.02 3.25 1.77
N GLY A 92 4.41 3.15 0.58
CA GLY A 92 3.05 2.65 0.50
C GLY A 92 3.05 1.24 1.08
N ILE A 93 2.50 1.08 2.28
CA ILE A 93 2.10 -0.22 2.79
C ILE A 93 0.70 -0.40 2.23
N CYS A 94 0.52 -1.46 1.47
CA CYS A 94 -0.80 -1.88 1.11
C CYS A 94 -1.22 -3.02 2.04
N ASP A 95 -2.49 -3.05 2.47
CA ASP A 95 -2.99 -4.09 3.36
C ASP A 95 -2.91 -5.46 2.70
N VAL A 96 -3.46 -5.59 1.48
CA VAL A 96 -3.46 -6.86 0.75
C VAL A 96 -3.26 -6.62 -0.75
N ILE A 97 -2.35 -7.41 -1.34
CA ILE A 97 -2.28 -7.58 -2.78
C ILE A 97 -2.49 -9.05 -3.08
N ALA A 98 -3.54 -9.35 -3.84
CA ALA A 98 -3.85 -10.68 -4.32
C ALA A 98 -3.54 -10.80 -5.80
N LYS A 99 -3.04 -11.96 -6.22
CA LYS A 99 -2.89 -12.32 -7.62
C LYS A 99 -3.97 -13.34 -7.97
N LEU A 100 -4.78 -13.02 -8.96
CA LEU A 100 -5.83 -13.93 -9.44
C LEU A 100 -5.23 -15.05 -10.30
N PRO A 101 -5.93 -16.18 -10.47
CA PRO A 101 -5.50 -17.25 -11.40
C PRO A 101 -5.30 -16.78 -12.85
N SER A 102 -5.98 -15.71 -13.26
CA SER A 102 -5.78 -15.03 -14.55
C SER A 102 -4.43 -14.30 -14.67
N GLY A 103 -3.73 -14.11 -13.55
CA GLY A 103 -2.51 -13.32 -13.42
C GLY A 103 -2.75 -11.83 -13.20
N GLU A 104 -4.00 -11.39 -13.13
CA GLU A 104 -4.37 -10.02 -12.73
C GLU A 104 -4.10 -9.79 -11.25
N PHE A 105 -3.90 -8.53 -10.87
CA PHE A 105 -3.69 -8.15 -9.47
C PHE A 105 -4.92 -7.44 -8.91
N VAL A 106 -5.26 -7.76 -7.67
CA VAL A 106 -6.26 -7.05 -6.88
C VAL A 106 -5.56 -6.47 -5.66
N LEU A 107 -5.57 -5.15 -5.57
CA LEU A 107 -5.08 -4.39 -4.44
C LEU A 107 -6.28 -4.10 -3.53
N ILE A 108 -6.20 -4.44 -2.25
CA ILE A 108 -7.29 -4.22 -1.28
C ILE A 108 -6.75 -3.34 -0.15
N GLU A 109 -7.49 -2.27 0.13
CA GLU A 109 -7.20 -1.32 1.21
C GLU A 109 -8.44 -1.16 2.09
N VAL A 110 -8.25 -1.21 3.40
CA VAL A 110 -9.30 -0.97 4.39
C VAL A 110 -8.88 0.21 5.25
N GLN A 111 -9.72 1.25 5.31
CA GLN A 111 -9.40 2.48 6.01
C GLN A 111 -10.48 2.82 7.02
N VAL A 112 -10.12 2.84 8.30
CA VAL A 112 -11.07 3.14 9.38
C VAL A 112 -11.39 4.64 9.43
N GLU A 113 -10.37 5.49 9.33
CA GLU A 113 -10.51 6.95 9.38
C GLU A 113 -10.39 7.64 8.01
N ARG A 114 -10.85 8.89 7.95
CA ARG A 114 -10.66 9.76 6.79
C ARG A 114 -9.34 10.49 6.92
N GLU A 115 -8.42 10.18 6.02
CA GLU A 115 -7.19 10.95 5.83
C GLU A 115 -7.36 11.98 4.72
N THR A 116 -6.50 13.00 4.74
CA THR A 116 -6.37 13.92 3.62
C THR A 116 -5.71 13.22 2.44
N ALA A 117 -6.15 13.54 1.22
CA ALA A 117 -5.58 13.00 -0.03
C ALA A 117 -5.66 11.46 -0.20
N GLN A 118 -6.61 10.78 0.46
CA GLN A 118 -6.83 9.33 0.29
C GLN A 118 -6.97 8.91 -1.17
N ASP A 119 -7.76 9.62 -1.97
CA ASP A 119 -7.95 9.29 -3.39
C ASP A 119 -6.63 9.33 -4.17
N ALA A 120 -5.77 10.31 -3.89
CA ALA A 120 -4.45 10.42 -4.50
C ALA A 120 -3.53 9.27 -4.04
N ARG A 121 -3.60 8.86 -2.76
CA ARG A 121 -2.83 7.72 -2.22
C ARG A 121 -3.24 6.42 -2.90
N PHE A 122 -4.53 6.15 -3.00
CA PHE A 122 -5.05 4.94 -3.63
C PHE A 122 -4.69 4.86 -5.11
N LEU A 123 -4.82 5.98 -5.82
CA LEU A 123 -4.41 6.06 -7.22
C LEU A 123 -2.90 5.84 -7.36
N ALA A 124 -2.09 6.40 -6.47
CA ALA A 124 -0.64 6.19 -6.48
C ALA A 124 -0.29 4.71 -6.30
N TYR A 125 -0.91 3.99 -5.37
CA TYR A 125 -0.65 2.56 -5.15
C TYR A 125 -1.06 1.72 -6.36
N LEU A 126 -2.23 1.99 -6.93
CA LEU A 126 -2.73 1.33 -8.14
C LEU A 126 -1.76 1.52 -9.32
N CYS A 127 -1.38 2.77 -9.61
CA CYS A 127 -0.46 3.10 -10.70
C CYS A 127 0.93 2.51 -10.47
N HIS A 128 1.42 2.53 -9.22
CA HIS A 128 2.72 1.96 -8.86
C HIS A 128 2.74 0.45 -9.08
N LEU A 129 1.70 -0.28 -8.64
CA LEU A 129 1.60 -1.73 -8.86
C LEU A 129 1.52 -2.07 -10.35
N TYR A 130 0.79 -1.30 -11.14
CA TYR A 130 0.71 -1.50 -12.60
C TYR A 130 2.05 -1.24 -13.29
N GLY A 131 2.68 -0.08 -13.01
CA GLY A 131 3.95 0.32 -13.60
C GLY A 131 5.10 -0.61 -13.22
N ASN A 132 5.12 -1.12 -12.00
CA ASN A 132 6.17 -2.03 -11.50
C ASN A 132 6.14 -3.42 -12.13
N GLN A 133 5.19 -3.72 -13.01
CA GLN A 133 5.24 -4.95 -13.82
C GLN A 133 6.24 -4.84 -14.99
N LEU A 134 6.64 -3.62 -15.35
CA LEU A 134 7.58 -3.38 -16.44
C LEU A 134 8.96 -3.95 -16.10
N ARG A 135 9.50 -4.75 -17.01
CA ARG A 135 10.87 -5.27 -16.96
C ARG A 135 11.51 -5.07 -18.33
N VAL A 136 12.81 -4.82 -18.34
CA VAL A 136 13.57 -4.69 -19.59
C VAL A 136 13.39 -5.97 -20.42
N GLY A 137 13.06 -5.82 -21.70
CA GLY A 137 12.82 -6.94 -22.62
C GLY A 137 11.40 -7.54 -22.58
N ASN A 138 10.54 -7.16 -21.64
CA ASN A 138 9.14 -7.62 -21.64
C ASN A 138 8.26 -6.81 -22.60
N ALA A 139 7.40 -7.51 -23.34
CA ALA A 139 6.43 -6.87 -24.22
C ALA A 139 5.30 -6.19 -23.41
N TRP A 140 4.89 -4.98 -23.82
CA TRP A 140 3.79 -4.22 -23.20
C TRP A 140 2.48 -5.01 -23.11
N LYS A 141 2.20 -5.90 -24.07
CA LYS A 141 1.02 -6.77 -24.07
C LYS A 141 0.98 -7.77 -22.90
N ASN A 142 2.10 -7.97 -22.21
CA ASN A 142 2.20 -8.88 -21.07
C ASN A 142 1.78 -8.22 -19.75
N LEU A 143 1.57 -6.90 -19.74
CA LEU A 143 1.07 -6.18 -18.57
C LEU A 143 -0.29 -6.75 -18.14
N LYS A 144 -0.39 -7.05 -16.85
CA LYS A 144 -1.59 -7.60 -16.23
C LYS A 144 -2.41 -6.46 -15.64
N ARG A 145 -3.72 -6.59 -15.78
CA ARG A 145 -4.68 -5.65 -15.22
C ARG A 145 -4.55 -5.60 -13.70
N VAL A 146 -4.74 -4.40 -13.15
CA VAL A 146 -4.73 -4.14 -11.71
C VAL A 146 -6.05 -3.50 -11.31
N VAL A 147 -6.72 -4.06 -10.31
CA VAL A 147 -7.94 -3.49 -9.73
C VAL A 147 -7.66 -3.13 -8.28
N ALA A 148 -7.87 -1.88 -7.90
CA ALA A 148 -7.85 -1.46 -6.51
C ALA A 148 -9.29 -1.48 -5.94
N VAL A 149 -9.46 -2.08 -4.78
CA VAL A 149 -10.70 -2.14 -4.02
C VAL A 149 -10.46 -1.50 -2.65
N ASN A 150 -11.11 -0.38 -2.40
CA ASN A 150 -10.95 0.33 -1.14
C ASN A 150 -12.25 0.27 -0.35
N ILE A 151 -12.12 -0.07 0.93
CA ILE A 151 -13.23 -0.17 1.87
C ILE A 151 -13.02 0.92 2.91
N LEU A 152 -13.84 1.95 2.84
CA LEU A 152 -13.77 3.11 3.72
C LEU A 152 -14.79 2.93 4.85
N GLY A 153 -14.29 2.81 6.07
CA GLY A 153 -15.06 2.56 7.28
C GLY A 153 -15.83 3.77 7.79
N THR A 154 -16.39 3.61 8.97
CA THR A 154 -17.24 4.61 9.65
C THR A 154 -16.49 5.39 10.74
N GLY A 155 -15.16 5.30 10.79
CA GLY A 155 -14.35 5.77 11.91
C GLY A 155 -14.58 4.97 13.19
N PHE A 156 -13.73 5.17 14.19
CA PHE A 156 -13.80 4.50 15.50
C PHE A 156 -15.12 4.69 16.26
N HIS A 157 -15.88 5.75 15.93
CA HIS A 157 -17.15 6.05 16.59
C HIS A 157 -18.39 5.69 15.76
N GLY A 158 -18.23 5.06 14.58
CA GLY A 158 -19.37 4.65 13.75
C GLY A 158 -20.17 5.81 13.13
N LYS A 159 -19.62 7.04 13.14
CA LYS A 159 -20.34 8.28 12.75
C LYS A 159 -19.72 8.98 11.54
N LEU A 160 -18.61 8.48 11.02
CA LEU A 160 -17.93 9.10 9.90
C LEU A 160 -18.61 8.70 8.59
N VAL A 161 -19.01 9.72 7.83
CA VAL A 161 -19.50 9.54 6.46
C VAL A 161 -18.44 10.10 5.52
N MET A 162 -17.73 9.20 4.84
CA MET A 162 -16.54 9.55 4.06
C MET A 162 -16.86 10.51 2.91
N TRP A 163 -18.04 10.39 2.32
CA TRP A 163 -18.46 11.18 1.14
C TRP A 163 -19.56 12.20 1.44
N GLY A 164 -19.75 12.57 2.72
CA GLY A 164 -20.81 13.49 3.12
C GLY A 164 -22.22 12.95 2.81
N LYS A 165 -23.20 13.82 2.57
CA LYS A 165 -24.61 13.45 2.28
C LYS A 165 -24.78 12.91 0.85
N SER A 166 -24.11 11.82 0.52
CA SER A 166 -24.28 11.11 -0.75
C SER A 166 -25.09 9.84 -0.54
N ASP A 167 -26.05 9.59 -1.44
CA ASP A 167 -26.83 8.35 -1.49
C ASP A 167 -26.05 7.20 -2.18
N HIS A 168 -24.87 7.49 -2.71
CA HIS A 168 -23.99 6.50 -3.32
C HIS A 168 -23.01 5.97 -2.29
N TYR A 169 -23.02 4.66 -2.06
CA TYR A 169 -22.05 3.95 -1.21
C TYR A 169 -20.88 3.34 -2.01
N LYS A 170 -20.98 3.35 -3.35
CA LYS A 170 -20.00 2.79 -4.27
C LYS A 170 -19.57 3.81 -5.30
N ARG A 171 -18.25 3.89 -5.56
CA ARG A 171 -17.67 4.63 -6.68
C ARG A 171 -16.82 3.68 -7.50
N HIS A 172 -16.98 3.73 -8.82
CA HIS A 172 -16.22 2.89 -9.75
C HIS A 172 -15.55 3.78 -10.79
N TYR A 173 -14.26 3.99 -10.61
CA TYR A 173 -13.43 4.79 -11.50
C TYR A 173 -12.81 3.90 -12.57
N LYS A 174 -12.97 4.33 -13.82
CA LYS A 174 -12.38 3.71 -15.01
C LYS A 174 -11.74 4.79 -15.86
N MET A 175 -10.64 4.44 -16.52
CA MET A 175 -10.04 5.32 -17.52
C MET A 175 -10.84 5.20 -18.83
N THR A 176 -11.37 6.30 -19.33
CA THR A 176 -12.20 6.33 -20.54
C THR A 176 -11.93 7.59 -21.34
N ASP A 177 -12.17 7.52 -22.65
CA ASP A 177 -12.22 8.71 -23.51
C ASP A 177 -13.33 9.66 -23.06
N CYS A 178 -12.97 10.92 -22.78
CA CYS A 178 -13.90 11.96 -22.37
C CYS A 178 -14.80 12.45 -23.52
N LEU A 179 -14.42 12.25 -24.78
CA LEU A 179 -15.21 12.66 -25.94
C LEU A 179 -16.22 11.59 -26.38
N SER A 180 -16.01 10.35 -25.94
CA SER A 180 -16.82 9.19 -26.33
C SER A 180 -17.45 8.52 -25.10
N VAL A 181 -18.02 9.34 -24.20
CA VAL A 181 -18.61 8.86 -22.94
C VAL A 181 -19.69 7.81 -23.22
N GLY A 182 -19.57 6.65 -22.58
CA GLY A 182 -20.54 5.55 -22.70
C GLY A 182 -20.21 4.50 -23.75
N ASP A 183 -19.18 4.68 -24.59
CA ASP A 183 -18.71 3.62 -25.49
C ASP A 183 -17.78 2.65 -24.74
N PRO A 184 -18.18 1.38 -24.50
CA PRO A 184 -17.35 0.43 -23.76
C PRO A 184 -16.01 0.13 -24.44
N ARG A 185 -15.90 0.34 -25.75
CA ARG A 185 -14.67 0.11 -26.52
C ARG A 185 -13.61 1.19 -26.26
N ARG A 186 -14.00 2.30 -25.65
CA ARG A 186 -13.14 3.44 -25.32
C ARG A 186 -12.66 3.42 -23.87
N ILE A 187 -13.04 2.38 -23.12
CA ILE A 187 -12.56 2.14 -21.77
C ILE A 187 -11.20 1.43 -21.86
N LEU A 188 -10.22 1.94 -21.12
CA LEU A 188 -8.94 1.28 -20.91
C LEU A 188 -9.06 0.37 -19.67
N PRO A 189 -9.14 -0.97 -19.84
CA PRO A 189 -9.44 -1.87 -18.73
C PRO A 189 -8.24 -2.14 -17.81
N GLN A 190 -7.06 -1.62 -18.12
CA GLN A 190 -5.80 -2.01 -17.47
C GLN A 190 -5.75 -1.64 -15.98
N ILE A 191 -6.39 -0.54 -15.60
CA ILE A 191 -6.49 -0.10 -14.21
C ILE A 191 -7.93 0.28 -13.87
N GLU A 192 -8.40 -0.16 -12.71
CA GLU A 192 -9.70 0.22 -12.16
C GLU A 192 -9.57 0.50 -10.67
N LEU A 193 -10.33 1.48 -10.19
CA LEU A 193 -10.41 1.81 -8.77
C LEU A 193 -11.88 1.73 -8.33
N ILE A 194 -12.17 0.84 -7.40
CA ILE A 194 -13.48 0.64 -6.80
C ILE A 194 -13.38 1.08 -5.35
N GLN A 195 -14.27 1.97 -4.93
CA GLN A 195 -14.34 2.41 -3.54
C GLN A 195 -15.73 2.11 -2.99
N PHE A 196 -15.77 1.64 -1.76
CA PHE A 196 -16.97 1.47 -0.96
C PHE A 196 -16.87 2.35 0.28
N SER A 197 -17.92 3.10 0.59
CA SER A 197 -18.04 3.87 1.83
C SER A 197 -19.13 3.25 2.69
N LEU A 198 -18.73 2.57 3.77
CA LEU A 198 -19.64 1.87 4.66
C LEU A 198 -20.62 2.82 5.34
N GLY A 199 -20.17 4.03 5.69
CA GLY A 199 -21.02 5.07 6.27
C GLY A 199 -22.00 5.73 5.29
N ASN A 200 -21.86 5.49 3.98
CA ASN A 200 -22.77 5.98 2.95
C ASN A 200 -23.77 4.91 2.48
N ILE A 201 -23.75 3.70 3.05
CA ILE A 201 -24.73 2.64 2.72
C ILE A 201 -26.10 3.06 3.26
N PRO A 202 -27.10 3.34 2.40
CA PRO A 202 -28.41 3.82 2.88
C PRO A 202 -29.20 2.71 3.60
N ASP A 203 -29.27 1.54 2.95
CA ASP A 203 -29.83 0.32 3.51
C ASP A 203 -29.12 -0.88 2.88
N ILE A 204 -28.38 -1.61 3.70
CA ILE A 204 -27.57 -2.74 3.23
C ILE A 204 -28.43 -3.86 2.63
N ASN A 205 -29.69 -3.99 3.04
CA ASN A 205 -30.60 -5.01 2.51
C ASN A 205 -31.07 -4.70 1.09
N LYS A 206 -30.99 -3.43 0.66
CA LYS A 206 -31.38 -2.98 -0.69
C LYS A 206 -30.28 -3.16 -1.73
N ILE A 207 -29.08 -3.58 -1.33
CA ILE A 207 -28.01 -3.92 -2.29
C ILE A 207 -28.42 -5.20 -3.02
N GLU A 208 -28.63 -5.13 -4.32
CA GLU A 208 -29.13 -6.26 -5.12
C GLU A 208 -28.14 -7.43 -5.18
N ASP A 209 -26.87 -7.14 -5.46
CA ASP A 209 -25.83 -8.16 -5.56
C ASP A 209 -25.58 -8.80 -4.18
N ALA A 210 -25.88 -10.10 -4.09
CA ALA A 210 -25.80 -10.83 -2.84
C ALA A 210 -24.37 -10.94 -2.30
N THR A 211 -23.37 -11.02 -3.18
CA THR A 211 -21.97 -11.14 -2.78
C THR A 211 -21.47 -9.84 -2.20
N GLU A 212 -21.72 -8.73 -2.90
CA GLU A 212 -21.41 -7.37 -2.45
C GLU A 212 -22.12 -7.06 -1.13
N ARG A 213 -23.42 -7.35 -1.05
CA ARG A 213 -24.21 -7.15 0.17
C ARG A 213 -23.63 -7.89 1.37
N ASN A 214 -23.25 -9.16 1.21
CA ASN A 214 -22.73 -9.97 2.31
C ASN A 214 -21.35 -9.50 2.77
N TRP A 215 -20.45 -9.15 1.84
CA TRP A 215 -19.14 -8.60 2.19
C TRP A 215 -19.25 -7.23 2.87
N LEU A 216 -20.07 -6.32 2.34
CA LEU A 216 -20.26 -5.01 2.96
C LEU A 216 -20.89 -5.14 4.35
N ARG A 217 -21.76 -6.13 4.56
CA ARG A 217 -22.34 -6.41 5.89
C ARG A 217 -21.26 -6.87 6.86
N PHE A 218 -20.42 -7.79 6.42
CA PHE A 218 -19.29 -8.24 7.20
C PHE A 218 -18.39 -7.06 7.60
N PHE A 219 -17.94 -6.24 6.66
CA PHE A 219 -17.06 -5.11 6.97
C PHE A 219 -17.72 -4.03 7.84
N ALA A 220 -19.03 -3.82 7.72
CA ALA A 220 -19.75 -2.83 8.52
C ALA A 220 -20.03 -3.32 9.95
N ASN A 221 -20.37 -4.60 10.11
CA ASN A 221 -21.05 -5.08 11.32
C ASN A 221 -20.36 -6.23 12.04
N ALA A 222 -19.38 -6.92 11.45
CA ALA A 222 -18.84 -8.17 12.02
C ALA A 222 -18.31 -8.02 13.45
N GLN A 223 -17.77 -6.86 13.79
CA GLN A 223 -17.29 -6.54 15.14
C GLN A 223 -18.40 -6.46 16.21
N PHE A 224 -19.65 -6.27 15.80
CA PHE A 224 -20.81 -6.14 16.69
C PHE A 224 -21.69 -7.40 16.69
N GLU A 225 -21.45 -8.36 15.79
CA GLU A 225 -22.25 -9.56 15.64
C GLU A 225 -21.68 -10.70 16.51
N THR A 226 -22.52 -11.28 17.37
CA THR A 226 -22.16 -12.43 18.23
C THR A 226 -22.28 -13.77 17.50
N GLU A 227 -23.13 -13.83 16.48
CA GLU A 227 -23.44 -15.02 15.71
C GLU A 227 -23.17 -14.79 14.21
N ILE A 228 -22.81 -15.86 13.49
CA ILE A 228 -22.64 -15.81 12.05
C ILE A 228 -24.03 -15.74 11.41
N PRO A 229 -24.30 -14.74 10.54
CA PRO A 229 -25.57 -14.67 9.83
C PRO A 229 -25.87 -15.94 9.02
N ALA A 230 -27.11 -16.45 9.12
CA ALA A 230 -27.55 -17.59 8.33
C ALA A 230 -27.64 -17.24 6.83
N GLY A 231 -27.39 -18.24 5.97
CA GLY A 231 -27.57 -18.10 4.51
C GLY A 231 -26.48 -17.30 3.80
N ILE A 232 -25.35 -17.02 4.46
CA ILE A 232 -24.19 -16.40 3.82
C ILE A 232 -23.26 -17.45 3.18
N PRO A 233 -22.50 -17.11 2.14
CA PRO A 233 -21.48 -17.97 1.57
C PRO A 233 -20.45 -18.45 2.62
N GLU A 234 -19.98 -19.69 2.47
CA GLU A 234 -19.01 -20.31 3.39
C GLU A 234 -17.73 -19.48 3.55
N THR A 235 -17.27 -18.82 2.47
CA THR A 235 -16.10 -17.94 2.50
C THR A 235 -16.26 -16.76 3.46
N ILE A 236 -17.47 -16.20 3.55
CA ILE A 236 -17.79 -15.06 4.43
C ILE A 236 -18.02 -15.59 5.86
N ALA A 237 -18.67 -16.75 6.01
CA ALA A 237 -18.80 -17.41 7.31
C ALA A 237 -17.44 -17.66 7.97
N LYS A 238 -16.44 -18.13 7.21
CA LYS A 238 -15.05 -18.26 7.68
C LYS A 238 -14.46 -16.92 8.13
N ALA A 239 -14.73 -15.84 7.40
CA ALA A 239 -14.25 -14.51 7.77
C ALA A 239 -14.85 -14.03 9.11
N TYR A 240 -16.14 -14.27 9.35
CA TYR A 240 -16.79 -14.03 10.64
C TYR A 240 -16.17 -14.86 11.77
N ASP A 241 -15.88 -16.14 11.51
CA ASP A 241 -15.23 -17.01 12.50
C ASP A 241 -13.81 -16.55 12.88
N ILE A 242 -13.09 -15.92 11.95
CA ILE A 242 -11.74 -15.36 12.18
C ILE A 242 -11.82 -14.09 13.05
N ILE A 243 -12.76 -13.19 12.79
CA ILE A 243 -12.85 -11.89 13.48
C ILE A 243 -13.42 -11.98 14.88
N ARG A 244 -14.13 -13.06 15.24
CA ARG A 244 -14.62 -13.28 16.62
C ARG A 244 -13.49 -13.01 17.62
N SER A 245 -13.61 -11.87 18.28
CA SER A 245 -12.58 -11.22 19.09
C SER A 245 -12.04 -12.14 20.19
N GLU A 246 -12.77 -13.17 20.59
CA GLU A 246 -12.33 -14.19 21.55
C GLU A 246 -11.14 -15.05 21.07
N ARG A 247 -10.85 -15.10 19.77
CA ARG A 247 -9.77 -15.94 19.20
C ARG A 247 -8.53 -15.18 18.75
N LEU A 248 -8.56 -13.84 18.74
CA LEU A 248 -7.36 -13.07 18.44
C LEU A 248 -6.36 -13.19 19.60
N PRO A 249 -5.07 -13.46 19.33
CA PRO A 249 -4.06 -13.47 20.38
C PRO A 249 -4.08 -12.14 21.15
N GLU A 250 -3.89 -12.20 22.47
CA GLU A 250 -3.97 -11.00 23.32
C GLU A 250 -2.97 -9.90 22.88
N SER A 251 -1.82 -10.31 22.33
CA SER A 251 -0.84 -9.40 21.72
C SER A 251 -1.38 -8.62 20.53
N VAL A 252 -2.22 -9.25 19.69
CA VAL A 252 -2.85 -8.61 18.52
C VAL A 252 -3.93 -7.63 18.98
N LYS A 253 -4.74 -8.01 19.98
CA LYS A 253 -5.73 -7.10 20.57
C LYS A 253 -5.08 -5.88 21.19
N ALA A 254 -4.02 -6.09 21.98
CA ALA A 254 -3.28 -5.01 22.61
C ALA A 254 -2.68 -4.06 21.57
N ALA A 255 -2.10 -4.59 20.49
CA ALA A 255 -1.57 -3.80 19.39
C ALA A 255 -2.66 -2.96 18.68
N LEU A 256 -3.83 -3.55 18.40
CA LEU A 256 -4.96 -2.83 17.78
C LEU A 256 -5.45 -1.68 18.67
N VAL A 257 -5.58 -1.94 19.98
CA VAL A 257 -5.99 -0.91 20.96
C VAL A 257 -4.94 0.19 21.09
N GLU A 258 -3.66 -0.15 21.04
CA GLU A 258 -2.57 0.82 21.13
C GLU A 258 -2.47 1.67 19.85
N GLU A 259 -2.62 1.07 18.68
CA GLU A 259 -2.69 1.77 17.40
C GLU A 259 -3.88 2.73 17.36
N GLU A 260 -5.07 2.29 17.78
CA GLU A 260 -6.25 3.14 17.93
C GLU A 260 -5.99 4.33 18.85
N LYS A 261 -5.37 4.11 20.02
CA LYS A 261 -4.98 5.19 20.94
C LYS A 261 -4.00 6.16 20.32
N ILE A 262 -2.98 5.68 19.60
CA ILE A 262 -1.98 6.53 18.93
C ILE A 262 -2.67 7.41 17.88
N VAL A 263 -3.50 6.83 17.03
CA VAL A 263 -4.21 7.57 15.97
C VAL A 263 -5.12 8.63 16.56
N ILE A 264 -5.90 8.30 17.60
CA ILE A 264 -6.77 9.24 18.30
C ILE A 264 -5.96 10.39 18.92
N ASN A 265 -4.88 10.08 19.63
CA ASN A 265 -4.04 11.09 20.28
C ASN A 265 -3.40 12.06 19.26
N LEU A 266 -2.83 11.53 18.18
CA LEU A 266 -2.24 12.34 17.10
C LEU A 266 -3.29 13.27 16.48
N ARG A 267 -4.49 12.75 16.21
CA ARG A 267 -5.60 13.55 15.67
C ARG A 267 -5.99 14.70 16.59
N ASP A 268 -6.10 14.44 17.89
CA ASP A 268 -6.42 15.46 18.89
C ASP A 268 -5.33 16.53 19.01
N GLU A 269 -4.06 16.14 18.91
CA GLU A 269 -2.92 17.07 18.90
C GLU A 269 -2.94 17.98 17.67
N PHE A 270 -3.11 17.42 16.46
CA PHE A 270 -3.21 18.20 15.23
C PHE A 270 -4.39 19.19 15.26
N LEU A 271 -5.56 18.76 15.78
CA LEU A 271 -6.71 19.64 15.95
C LEU A 271 -6.44 20.77 16.95
N LYS A 272 -5.70 20.49 18.04
CA LYS A 272 -5.30 21.52 19.02
C LYS A 272 -4.32 22.51 18.42
N GLU A 273 -3.34 22.05 17.63
CA GLU A 273 -2.37 22.93 16.95
C GLU A 273 -3.05 23.82 15.90
N GLY A 274 -3.88 23.25 15.02
CA GLY A 274 -4.61 24.05 14.03
C GLY A 274 -5.52 25.12 14.64
N ARG A 275 -6.14 24.84 15.80
CA ARG A 275 -6.91 25.85 16.56
C ARG A 275 -6.03 26.95 17.14
N LYS A 276 -4.81 26.63 17.59
CA LYS A 276 -3.86 27.63 18.11
C LYS A 276 -3.35 28.53 16.99
N GLU A 277 -3.03 27.97 15.82
CA GLU A 277 -2.58 28.74 14.65
C GLU A 277 -3.68 29.65 14.12
N GLY A 278 -4.90 29.14 13.91
CA GLY A 278 -6.02 29.97 13.46
C GLY A 278 -6.37 31.13 14.41
N ARG A 279 -6.18 30.95 15.73
CA ARG A 279 -6.31 32.04 16.70
C ARG A 279 -5.20 33.08 16.61
N LYS A 280 -3.98 32.68 16.24
CA LYS A 280 -2.86 33.60 16.03
C LYS A 280 -3.04 34.39 14.74
N GLU A 281 -3.49 33.75 13.67
CA GLU A 281 -3.76 34.40 12.37
C GLU A 281 -4.93 35.38 12.47
N GLY A 282 -6.05 34.97 13.08
CA GLY A 282 -7.20 35.87 13.29
C GLY A 282 -6.93 37.07 14.20
N ARG A 283 -5.83 37.05 14.99
CA ARG A 283 -5.34 38.21 15.76
C ARG A 283 -4.37 39.11 14.99
N LYS A 284 -3.82 38.63 13.88
CA LYS A 284 -2.95 39.42 12.98
C LYS A 284 -3.75 40.08 11.87
N GLU A 285 -4.87 39.49 11.47
CA GLU A 285 -5.71 39.97 10.37
C GLU A 285 -6.87 40.88 10.80
N GLY A 286 -7.08 41.09 12.10
CA GLY A 286 -8.02 42.05 12.68
C GLY A 286 -7.32 43.04 13.59
#